data_AF-A0A1S2LNG5-F1
#
_entry.id   AF-A0A1S2LNG5-F1
#
_cell.length_a   1.000
_cell.length_b   1.000
_cell.length_c   1.000
_cell.angle_alpha   90.00
_cell.angle_beta   90.00
_cell.angle_gamma   90.00
#
_symmetry.space_group_name_H-M   'P 1'
#
loop_
_entity.id
_entity.type
_entity.pdbx_description
1 polymer ?
#
loop_
_entity_poly.entity_id
_entity_poly.type
_entity_poly.pdbx_seq_one_letter_code
_entity_poly.pdbx_strand_id
1 'polypeptide(L)'
;MSKVLKDMEKFKKQVEQIHASFEEAKQRAEAEITDLKVQINEMESNTHELYKSFVLGEISSDAYEAEKAELDKLKKQLQASEKKVADIDVLKIEELQRVHHENKSLVSKYTKEKEAIVAEQRAKIIELKHMYLLAVSKEAEAIKDVQKYQHFLGELAVDCNYKDYSYERLHDATVLKGSSFNGKVEGAEVSFSEIESAFKRNV
;
A
#
# COMPACT_ATOMS: atom_id res chain seq x y z
N MET A 1 5.48 -15.67 10.67
CA MET A 1 5.15 -15.31 9.27
C MET A 1 5.07 -16.59 8.45
N SER A 2 3.94 -16.85 7.83
CA SER A 2 3.69 -18.11 7.14
C SER A 2 4.45 -18.26 5.83
N LYS A 3 4.49 -19.49 5.30
CA LYS A 3 5.17 -19.80 4.04
C LYS A 3 4.59 -19.01 2.87
N VAL A 4 3.27 -18.87 2.80
CA VAL A 4 2.59 -18.14 1.72
C VAL A 4 2.86 -16.63 1.78
N LEU A 5 2.96 -16.05 2.97
CA LEU A 5 3.37 -14.65 3.14
C LEU A 5 4.80 -14.41 2.63
N LYS A 6 5.73 -15.30 2.96
CA LYS A 6 7.11 -15.24 2.46
C LYS A 6 7.18 -15.41 0.94
N ASP A 7 6.36 -16.28 0.37
CA ASP A 7 6.29 -16.49 -1.07
C ASP A 7 5.69 -15.26 -1.79
N MET A 8 4.72 -14.57 -1.19
CA MET A 8 4.19 -13.31 -1.70
C MET A 8 5.21 -12.16 -1.66
N GLU A 9 6.05 -12.09 -0.62
CA GLU A 9 7.17 -11.14 -0.56
C GLU A 9 8.20 -11.40 -1.65
N LYS A 10 8.50 -12.68 -1.95
CA LYS A 10 9.39 -13.04 -3.06
C LYS A 10 8.78 -12.65 -4.41
N PHE A 11 7.49 -12.93 -4.61
CA PHE A 11 6.76 -12.53 -5.82
C PHE A 11 6.82 -11.00 -6.02
N LYS A 12 6.60 -10.22 -4.95
CA LYS A 12 6.77 -8.76 -4.99
C LYS A 12 8.18 -8.34 -5.42
N LYS A 13 9.23 -8.93 -4.82
CA LYS A 13 10.63 -8.62 -5.18
C LYS A 13 10.94 -8.96 -6.64
N GLN A 14 10.40 -10.05 -7.18
CA GLN A 14 10.59 -10.41 -8.59
C GLN A 14 9.97 -9.36 -9.52
N VAL A 15 8.77 -8.88 -9.20
CA VAL A 15 8.11 -7.81 -9.96
C VAL A 15 8.92 -6.51 -9.89
N GLU A 16 9.41 -6.13 -8.70
CA GLU A 16 10.26 -4.95 -8.53
C GLU A 16 11.57 -5.05 -9.34
N GLN A 17 12.20 -6.22 -9.38
CA GLN A 17 13.39 -6.47 -10.19
C GLN A 17 13.13 -6.35 -11.70
N ILE A 18 11.99 -6.86 -12.17
CA ILE A 18 11.57 -6.70 -13.57
C ILE A 18 11.36 -5.21 -13.88
N HIS A 19 10.65 -4.47 -13.03
CA HIS A 19 10.48 -3.04 -13.23
C HIS A 19 11.82 -2.31 -13.30
N ALA A 20 12.73 -2.55 -12.35
CA ALA A 20 14.03 -1.88 -12.31
C ALA A 20 14.89 -2.20 -13.55
N SER A 21 15.02 -3.48 -13.91
CA SER A 21 15.86 -3.90 -15.04
C SER A 21 15.38 -3.36 -16.39
N PHE A 22 14.07 -3.35 -16.64
CA PHE A 22 13.52 -2.80 -17.88
C PHE A 22 13.56 -1.27 -17.90
N GLU A 23 13.39 -0.60 -16.75
CA GLU A 23 13.54 0.86 -16.67
C GLU A 23 14.98 1.30 -16.96
N GLU A 24 15.96 0.60 -16.39
CA GLU A 24 17.37 0.85 -16.72
C GLU A 24 17.67 0.59 -18.20
N ALA A 25 17.15 -0.50 -18.77
CA ALA A 25 17.32 -0.81 -20.19
C ALA A 25 16.74 0.30 -21.08
N LYS A 26 15.57 0.82 -20.71
CA LYS A 26 14.89 1.92 -21.41
C LYS A 26 15.70 3.20 -21.36
N GLN A 27 16.15 3.62 -20.17
CA GLN A 27 16.98 4.82 -20.01
C GLN A 27 18.27 4.73 -20.82
N ARG A 28 18.93 3.57 -20.85
CA ARG A 28 20.13 3.36 -21.66
C ARG A 28 19.83 3.47 -23.16
N ALA A 29 18.72 2.90 -23.62
CA ALA A 29 18.32 2.97 -25.02
C ALA A 29 17.90 4.41 -25.44
N GLU A 30 17.24 5.16 -24.56
CA GLU A 30 16.91 6.58 -24.79
C GLU A 30 18.17 7.48 -24.84
N ALA A 31 19.16 7.20 -23.99
CA ALA A 31 20.46 7.87 -24.04
C ALA A 31 21.19 7.57 -25.36
N GLU A 32 21.19 6.31 -25.81
CA GLU A 32 21.75 5.87 -27.10
C GLU A 32 21.08 6.60 -28.28
N ILE A 33 19.74 6.72 -28.27
CA ILE A 33 18.98 7.49 -29.27
C ILE A 33 19.38 8.96 -29.29
N THR A 34 19.56 9.56 -28.10
CA THR A 34 19.93 10.97 -27.98
C THR A 34 21.32 11.22 -28.57
N ASP A 35 22.28 10.35 -28.25
CA ASP A 35 23.65 10.42 -28.79
C ASP A 35 23.66 10.24 -30.32
N LEU A 36 22.94 9.24 -30.84
CA LEU A 36 22.79 9.03 -32.29
C LEU A 36 22.16 10.24 -33.00
N LYS A 37 21.16 10.90 -32.39
CA LYS A 37 20.55 12.12 -32.96
C LYS A 37 21.54 13.28 -33.05
N VAL A 38 22.42 13.45 -32.06
CA VAL A 38 23.49 14.46 -32.10
C VAL A 38 24.48 14.14 -33.23
N GLN A 39 24.99 12.91 -33.29
CA GLN A 39 25.94 12.48 -34.31
C GLN A 39 25.38 12.61 -35.74
N ILE A 40 24.10 12.24 -35.93
CA ILE A 40 23.42 12.39 -37.22
C ILE A 40 23.34 13.86 -37.63
N ASN A 41 22.96 14.76 -36.74
CA ASN A 41 22.87 16.19 -37.07
C ASN A 41 24.23 16.79 -37.44
N GLU A 42 25.30 16.45 -36.71
CA GLU A 42 26.66 16.88 -37.03
C GLU A 42 27.10 16.37 -38.40
N MET A 43 26.86 15.08 -38.67
CA MET A 43 27.24 14.46 -39.93
C MET A 43 26.38 14.90 -41.12
N GLU A 44 25.11 15.25 -40.92
CA GLU A 44 24.27 15.88 -41.94
C GLU A 44 24.85 17.23 -42.37
N SER A 45 25.32 18.03 -41.42
CA SER A 45 26.00 19.30 -41.71
C SER A 45 27.30 19.08 -42.50
N ASN A 46 28.13 18.13 -42.06
CA ASN A 46 29.39 17.81 -42.75
C ASN A 46 29.16 17.25 -44.15
N THR A 47 28.18 16.36 -44.31
CA THR A 47 27.80 15.77 -45.61
C THR A 47 27.28 16.85 -46.55
N HIS A 48 26.58 17.88 -46.06
CA HIS A 48 26.11 19.01 -46.86
C HIS A 48 27.28 19.87 -47.38
N GLU A 49 28.26 20.19 -46.52
CA GLU A 49 29.46 20.92 -46.94
C GLU A 49 30.31 20.09 -47.91
N LEU A 50 30.48 18.78 -47.68
CA LEU A 50 31.16 17.89 -48.61
C LEU A 50 30.43 17.81 -49.95
N TYR A 51 29.10 17.77 -49.96
CA TYR A 51 28.32 17.82 -51.20
C TYR A 51 28.58 19.12 -51.98
N LYS A 52 28.66 20.26 -51.29
CA LYS A 52 29.01 21.53 -51.91
C LYS A 52 30.42 21.49 -52.52
N SER A 53 31.42 21.03 -51.78
CA SER A 53 32.78 20.87 -52.32
C SER A 53 32.86 19.86 -53.47
N PHE A 54 32.05 18.80 -53.45
CA PHE A 54 31.93 17.84 -54.54
C PHE A 54 31.37 18.49 -55.81
N VAL A 55 30.28 19.25 -55.69
CA VAL A 55 29.67 19.99 -56.81
C VAL A 55 30.63 21.04 -57.38
N LEU A 56 31.46 21.65 -56.54
CA LEU A 56 32.51 22.59 -56.95
C LEU A 56 33.76 21.90 -57.53
N GLY A 57 33.83 20.57 -57.52
CA GLY A 57 34.96 19.78 -58.03
C GLY A 57 36.20 19.78 -57.14
N GLU A 58 36.06 20.18 -55.87
CA GLU A 58 37.15 20.28 -54.89
C GLU A 58 37.47 18.92 -54.23
N ILE A 59 36.51 17.99 -54.22
CA ILE A 59 36.67 16.62 -53.69
C ILE A 59 36.19 15.56 -54.69
N SER A 60 36.64 14.32 -54.52
CA SER A 60 36.20 13.19 -55.34
C SER A 60 34.79 12.71 -54.97
N SER A 61 34.10 12.08 -55.93
CA SER A 61 32.81 11.42 -55.71
C SER A 61 32.90 10.37 -54.59
N ASP A 62 33.98 9.61 -54.57
CA ASP A 62 34.21 8.54 -53.59
C ASP A 62 34.24 9.06 -52.15
N ALA A 63 34.82 10.25 -51.92
CA ALA A 63 34.87 10.86 -50.59
C ALA A 63 33.48 11.28 -50.09
N TYR A 64 32.65 11.84 -50.98
CA TYR A 64 31.27 12.19 -50.65
C TYR A 64 30.39 10.95 -50.41
N GLU A 65 30.52 9.93 -51.25
CA GLU A 65 29.75 8.68 -51.12
C GLU A 65 30.08 7.92 -49.84
N ALA A 66 31.35 7.92 -49.41
CA ALA A 66 31.77 7.31 -48.15
C ALA A 66 31.11 7.97 -46.94
N GLU A 67 31.12 9.31 -46.84
CA GLU A 67 30.48 10.04 -45.74
C GLU A 67 28.97 9.80 -45.71
N LYS A 68 28.33 9.86 -46.89
CA LYS A 68 26.89 9.62 -47.03
C LYS A 68 26.51 8.20 -46.56
N ALA A 69 27.33 7.20 -46.86
CA ALA A 69 27.09 5.83 -46.43
C ALA A 69 27.17 5.67 -44.90
N GLU A 70 28.08 6.38 -44.24
CA GLU A 70 28.18 6.37 -42.77
C GLU A 70 26.98 7.08 -42.12
N LEU A 71 26.52 8.19 -42.72
CA LEU A 71 25.29 8.88 -42.30
C LEU A 71 24.06 7.96 -42.40
N ASP A 72 23.90 7.25 -43.53
CA ASP A 72 22.80 6.33 -43.73
C ASP A 72 22.84 5.15 -42.74
N LYS A 73 24.03 4.69 -42.37
CA LYS A 73 24.25 3.65 -41.36
C LYS A 73 23.82 4.14 -39.97
N LEU A 74 24.19 5.35 -39.57
CA LEU A 74 23.73 5.94 -38.31
C LEU A 74 22.22 6.11 -38.27
N LYS A 75 21.59 6.56 -39.37
CA LYS A 75 20.13 6.66 -39.47
C LYS A 75 19.44 5.31 -39.29
N LYS A 76 20.00 4.24 -39.86
CA LYS A 76 19.50 2.87 -39.65
C LYS A 76 19.67 2.41 -38.21
N GLN A 77 20.80 2.72 -37.58
CA GLN A 77 21.03 2.44 -36.15
C GLN A 77 20.02 3.18 -35.28
N LEU A 78 19.76 4.46 -35.56
CA LEU A 78 18.75 5.25 -34.85
C LEU A 78 17.37 4.60 -34.92
N GLN A 79 16.92 4.21 -36.12
CA GLN A 79 15.63 3.52 -36.28
C GLN A 79 15.57 2.20 -35.52
N ALA A 80 16.66 1.42 -35.51
CA ALA A 80 16.74 0.19 -34.75
C ALA A 80 16.67 0.45 -33.23
N SER A 81 17.34 1.48 -32.74
CA SER A 81 17.33 1.85 -31.32
C SER A 81 15.99 2.45 -30.88
N GLU A 82 15.31 3.23 -31.72
CA GLU A 82 13.92 3.68 -31.48
C GLU A 82 12.95 2.50 -31.41
N LYS A 83 13.11 1.51 -32.29
CA LYS A 83 12.32 0.27 -32.22
C LYS A 83 12.62 -0.54 -30.94
N LYS A 84 13.89 -0.63 -30.55
CA LYS A 84 14.32 -1.31 -29.32
C LYS A 84 13.65 -0.72 -28.08
N VAL A 85 13.48 0.61 -27.99
CA VAL A 85 12.73 1.25 -26.89
C VAL A 85 11.26 0.78 -26.86
N ALA A 86 10.61 0.72 -28.01
CA ALA A 86 9.22 0.23 -28.09
C ALA A 86 9.12 -1.26 -27.70
N ASP A 87 10.06 -2.08 -28.16
CA ASP A 87 10.11 -3.52 -27.87
C ASP A 87 10.36 -3.79 -26.37
N ILE A 88 11.14 -2.95 -25.68
CA ILE A 88 11.37 -3.04 -24.22
C ILE A 88 10.06 -2.98 -23.43
N ASP A 89 9.14 -2.07 -23.77
CA ASP A 89 7.86 -1.94 -23.07
C ASP A 89 6.96 -3.16 -23.30
N VAL A 90 6.97 -3.71 -24.52
CA VAL A 90 6.22 -4.94 -24.85
C VAL A 90 6.76 -6.14 -24.07
N LEU A 91 8.08 -6.35 -24.12
CA LEU A 91 8.74 -7.45 -23.41
C LEU A 91 8.57 -7.34 -21.89
N LYS A 92 8.56 -6.13 -21.32
CA LYS A 92 8.25 -5.90 -19.90
C LYS A 92 6.87 -6.42 -19.54
N ILE A 93 5.87 -6.14 -20.37
CA ILE A 93 4.49 -6.58 -20.15
C ILE A 93 4.41 -8.11 -20.23
N GLU A 94 5.05 -8.72 -21.23
CA GLU A 94 5.09 -10.18 -21.40
C GLU A 94 5.73 -10.87 -20.18
N GLU A 95 6.84 -10.33 -19.69
CA GLU A 95 7.53 -10.87 -18.52
C GLU A 95 6.66 -10.76 -17.25
N LEU A 96 6.02 -9.61 -17.02
CA LEU A 96 5.10 -9.43 -15.91
C LEU A 96 3.88 -10.36 -16.00
N GLN A 97 3.35 -10.58 -17.20
CA GLN A 97 2.26 -11.53 -17.43
C GLN A 97 2.69 -12.96 -17.12
N ARG A 98 3.92 -13.35 -17.51
CA ARG A 98 4.48 -14.67 -17.20
C ARG A 98 4.57 -14.89 -15.69
N VAL A 99 5.18 -13.95 -14.96
CA VAL A 99 5.33 -14.06 -13.50
C VAL A 99 3.95 -14.05 -12.81
N HIS A 100 3.00 -13.23 -13.29
CA HIS A 100 1.63 -13.26 -12.78
C HIS A 100 0.96 -14.61 -13.00
N HIS A 101 1.13 -15.22 -14.17
CA HIS A 101 0.57 -16.53 -14.48
C HIS A 101 1.16 -17.64 -13.60
N GLU A 102 2.49 -17.69 -13.48
CA GLU A 102 3.22 -18.63 -12.62
C GLU A 102 2.75 -18.55 -11.16
N ASN A 103 2.45 -17.34 -10.67
CA ASN A 103 2.07 -17.08 -9.29
C ASN A 103 0.55 -16.99 -9.06
N LYS A 104 -0.29 -17.26 -10.06
CA LYS A 104 -1.75 -17.21 -9.92
C LYS A 104 -2.28 -18.11 -8.80
N SER A 105 -1.68 -19.29 -8.66
CA SER A 105 -2.05 -20.24 -7.59
C SER A 105 -1.65 -19.76 -6.20
N LEU A 106 -0.58 -18.97 -6.09
CA LEU A 106 -0.10 -18.37 -4.85
C LEU A 106 -1.10 -17.33 -4.34
N VAL A 107 -1.66 -16.50 -5.24
CA VAL A 107 -2.69 -15.51 -4.89
C VAL A 107 -3.90 -16.17 -4.24
N SER A 108 -4.41 -17.27 -4.81
CA SER A 108 -5.54 -18.01 -4.22
C SER A 108 -5.22 -18.58 -2.84
N LYS A 109 -4.02 -19.14 -2.65
CA LYS A 109 -3.55 -19.64 -1.35
C LYS A 109 -3.42 -18.50 -0.33
N TYR A 110 -2.87 -17.37 -0.75
CA TYR A 110 -2.73 -16.17 0.08
C TYR A 110 -4.09 -15.65 0.55
N THR A 111 -5.07 -15.55 -0.34
CA THR A 111 -6.42 -15.09 0.02
C THR A 111 -7.05 -15.96 1.10
N LYS A 112 -7.01 -17.29 0.93
CA LYS A 112 -7.54 -18.24 1.92
C LYS A 112 -6.84 -18.12 3.27
N GLU A 113 -5.52 -18.00 3.25
CA GLU A 113 -4.75 -17.89 4.48
C GLU A 113 -4.97 -16.54 5.19
N LYS A 114 -5.02 -15.45 4.43
CA LYS A 114 -5.39 -14.13 4.93
C LYS A 114 -6.77 -14.18 5.59
N GLU A 115 -7.76 -14.78 4.93
CA GLU A 115 -9.11 -14.92 5.47
C GLU A 115 -9.13 -15.73 6.76
N ALA A 116 -8.40 -16.85 6.80
CA ALA A 116 -8.28 -17.68 8.01
C ALA A 116 -7.66 -16.90 9.19
N ILE A 117 -6.54 -16.21 8.95
CA ILE A 117 -5.88 -15.38 9.97
C ILE A 117 -6.82 -14.26 10.44
N VAL A 118 -7.48 -13.56 9.52
CA VAL A 118 -8.41 -12.47 9.87
C VAL A 118 -9.59 -13.00 10.67
N ALA A 119 -10.15 -14.16 10.29
CA ALA A 119 -11.26 -14.79 11.02
C ALA A 119 -10.84 -15.19 12.43
N GLU A 120 -9.66 -15.82 12.59
CA GLU A 120 -9.11 -16.20 13.90
C GLU A 120 -8.91 -14.98 14.80
N GLN A 121 -8.30 -13.91 14.28
CA GLN A 121 -8.07 -12.70 15.05
C GLN A 121 -9.37 -11.98 15.40
N ARG A 122 -10.37 -11.97 14.51
CA ARG A 122 -11.71 -11.45 14.82
C ARG A 122 -12.38 -12.23 15.95
N ALA A 123 -12.28 -13.56 15.94
CA ALA A 123 -12.80 -14.39 17.02
C ALA A 123 -12.15 -14.05 18.36
N LYS A 124 -10.81 -13.92 18.40
CA LYS A 124 -10.07 -13.49 19.60
C LYS A 124 -10.49 -12.10 20.10
N ILE A 125 -10.71 -11.14 19.18
CA ILE A 125 -11.20 -9.81 19.56
C ILE A 125 -12.58 -9.89 20.21
N ILE A 126 -13.48 -10.73 19.69
CA ILE A 126 -14.82 -10.92 20.28
C ILE A 126 -14.71 -11.57 21.67
N GLU A 127 -13.86 -12.58 21.83
CA GLU A 127 -13.60 -13.22 23.12
C GLU A 127 -13.04 -12.22 24.15
N LEU A 128 -12.05 -11.42 23.77
CA LEU A 128 -11.49 -10.36 24.62
C LEU A 128 -12.55 -9.33 25.01
N LYS A 129 -13.43 -8.93 24.09
CA LYS A 129 -14.57 -8.05 24.39
C LYS A 129 -15.52 -8.68 25.40
N HIS A 130 -15.82 -9.96 25.26
CA HIS A 130 -16.68 -10.68 26.19
C HIS A 130 -16.06 -10.74 27.59
N MET A 131 -14.77 -11.08 27.70
CA MET A 131 -14.05 -11.10 28.97
C MET A 131 -14.02 -9.72 29.64
N TYR A 132 -13.78 -8.66 28.87
CA TYR A 132 -13.84 -7.29 29.36
C TYR A 132 -15.23 -6.96 29.93
N LEU A 133 -16.31 -7.24 29.19
CA LEU A 133 -17.67 -6.99 29.65
C LEU A 133 -18.02 -7.80 30.90
N LEU A 134 -17.59 -9.06 30.99
CA LEU A 134 -17.76 -9.89 32.19
C LEU A 134 -17.03 -9.30 33.40
N ALA A 135 -15.78 -8.87 33.23
CA ALA A 135 -15.02 -8.25 34.31
C ALA A 135 -15.70 -6.97 34.82
N VAL A 136 -16.16 -6.11 33.89
CA VAL A 136 -16.93 -4.90 34.24
C VAL A 136 -18.23 -5.27 34.96
N SER A 137 -18.98 -6.26 34.48
CA SER A 137 -20.23 -6.71 35.10
C SER A 137 -20.02 -7.23 36.53
N LYS A 138 -18.94 -7.97 36.76
CA LYS A 138 -18.63 -8.52 38.09
C LYS A 138 -18.36 -7.42 39.11
N GLU A 139 -17.56 -6.42 38.75
CA GLU A 139 -17.28 -5.28 39.66
C GLU A 139 -18.53 -4.40 39.84
N ALA A 140 -19.37 -4.28 38.81
CA ALA A 140 -20.64 -3.59 38.87
C ALA A 140 -21.65 -4.23 39.83
N GLU A 141 -21.66 -5.56 39.97
CA GLU A 141 -22.52 -6.26 40.94
C GLU A 141 -22.24 -5.81 42.38
N ALA A 142 -20.96 -5.61 42.73
CA ALA A 142 -20.59 -5.12 44.06
C ALA A 142 -21.16 -3.71 44.34
N ILE A 143 -21.20 -2.84 43.32
CA ILE A 143 -21.79 -1.49 43.43
C ILE A 143 -23.30 -1.60 43.64
N LYS A 144 -23.98 -2.44 42.85
CA LYS A 144 -25.42 -2.70 42.97
C LYS A 144 -25.77 -3.22 44.38
N ASP A 145 -24.95 -4.11 44.93
CA ASP A 145 -25.14 -4.67 46.26
C ASP A 145 -24.99 -3.66 47.39
N VAL A 146 -24.18 -2.62 47.22
CA VAL A 146 -24.10 -1.52 48.19
C VAL A 146 -25.29 -0.58 48.05
N GLN A 147 -25.67 -0.23 46.82
CA GLN A 147 -26.75 0.72 46.55
C GLN A 147 -28.14 0.20 46.92
N LYS A 148 -28.37 -1.12 46.95
CA LYS A 148 -29.66 -1.68 47.40
C LYS A 148 -30.00 -1.28 48.84
N TYR A 149 -28.99 -1.14 49.70
CA TYR A 149 -29.21 -0.72 51.09
C TYR A 149 -29.47 0.78 51.21
N GLN A 150 -28.91 1.60 50.33
CA GLN A 150 -29.23 3.03 50.27
C GLN A 150 -30.69 3.25 49.89
N HIS A 151 -31.21 2.47 48.93
CA HIS A 151 -32.63 2.48 48.60
C HIS A 151 -33.51 2.06 49.79
N PHE A 152 -33.16 0.94 50.45
CA PHE A 152 -33.85 0.47 51.66
C PHE A 152 -33.86 1.50 52.80
N LEU A 153 -32.74 2.19 53.05
CA LEU A 153 -32.67 3.26 54.04
C LEU A 153 -33.57 4.45 53.69
N GLY A 154 -33.71 4.75 52.39
CA GLY A 154 -34.66 5.74 51.89
C GLY A 154 -36.10 5.35 52.18
N GLU A 155 -36.47 4.08 51.93
CA GLU A 155 -37.80 3.53 52.25
C GLU A 155 -38.06 3.56 53.76
N LEU A 156 -37.11 3.11 54.59
CA LEU A 156 -37.23 3.12 56.04
C LEU A 156 -37.44 4.53 56.61
N ALA A 157 -36.79 5.55 56.04
CA ALA A 157 -36.98 6.93 56.45
C ALA A 157 -38.39 7.46 56.17
N VAL A 158 -39.05 6.94 55.13
CA VAL A 158 -40.46 7.22 54.85
C VAL A 158 -41.35 6.48 55.85
N ASP A 159 -41.09 5.20 56.10
CA ASP A 159 -41.86 4.39 57.06
C ASP A 159 -41.79 4.94 58.49
N CYS A 160 -40.64 5.51 58.88
CA CYS A 160 -40.46 6.18 60.17
C CYS A 160 -40.99 7.63 60.21
N ASN A 161 -41.67 8.09 59.15
CA ASN A 161 -42.24 9.44 59.04
C ASN A 161 -41.20 10.58 59.10
N TYR A 162 -39.92 10.29 58.81
CA TYR A 162 -38.88 11.31 58.70
C TYR A 162 -38.89 12.02 57.32
N LYS A 163 -39.52 11.41 56.32
CA LYS A 163 -39.71 11.95 54.96
C LYS A 163 -41.09 11.56 54.43
N ASP A 164 -41.68 12.43 53.60
CA ASP A 164 -42.96 12.13 52.94
C ASP A 164 -42.81 11.12 51.78
N TYR A 165 -41.66 11.10 51.10
CA TYR A 165 -41.36 10.21 49.97
C TYR A 165 -39.85 9.91 49.84
N SER A 166 -39.50 8.74 49.27
CA SER A 166 -38.13 8.36 48.93
C SER A 166 -37.83 8.71 47.46
N TYR A 167 -36.81 9.55 47.24
CA TYR A 167 -36.31 9.90 45.90
C TYR A 167 -35.06 9.08 45.52
N GLU A 168 -34.58 8.20 46.41
CA GLU A 168 -33.39 7.37 46.19
C GLU A 168 -33.72 6.30 45.15
N ARG A 169 -33.16 6.41 43.94
CA ARG A 169 -33.31 5.41 42.89
C ARG A 169 -32.19 4.37 43.00
N LEU A 170 -32.52 3.11 42.76
CA LEU A 170 -31.51 2.13 42.34
C LEU A 170 -30.82 2.68 41.10
N HIS A 171 -29.55 3.02 41.20
CA HIS A 171 -28.76 3.34 40.02
C HIS A 171 -28.72 2.07 39.15
N ASP A 172 -29.22 2.19 37.93
CA ASP A 172 -29.15 1.11 36.95
C ASP A 172 -27.78 1.13 36.24
N ALA A 173 -27.59 0.22 35.28
CA ALA A 173 -26.35 0.12 34.50
C ALA A 173 -25.98 1.41 33.72
N THR A 174 -26.85 2.43 33.68
CA THR A 174 -26.53 3.71 33.03
C THR A 174 -25.46 4.52 33.76
N VAL A 175 -25.27 4.34 35.07
CA VAL A 175 -24.19 5.01 35.82
C VAL A 175 -22.82 4.46 35.42
N LEU A 176 -22.76 3.20 35.00
CA LEU A 176 -21.55 2.54 34.54
C LEU A 176 -21.20 2.86 33.08
N LYS A 177 -22.09 3.55 32.35
CA LYS A 177 -21.80 3.97 30.96
C LYS A 177 -20.55 4.84 30.86
N GLY A 178 -20.29 5.66 31.88
CA GLY A 178 -19.09 6.48 31.97
C GLY A 178 -17.80 5.68 32.13
N SER A 179 -17.86 4.42 32.54
CA SER A 179 -16.70 3.55 32.74
C SER A 179 -16.64 2.38 31.75
N SER A 180 -17.43 2.47 30.67
CA SER A 180 -17.59 1.42 29.65
C SER A 180 -16.98 1.85 28.31
N PHE A 181 -16.96 0.93 27.34
CA PHE A 181 -16.49 1.21 25.98
C PHE A 181 -17.24 2.41 25.38
N ASN A 182 -16.50 3.49 25.05
CA ASN A 182 -17.03 4.71 24.41
C ASN A 182 -17.95 5.56 25.33
N GLY A 183 -17.65 5.63 26.62
CA GLY A 183 -18.26 6.58 27.55
C GLY A 183 -17.89 8.05 27.25
N LYS A 184 -18.04 8.94 28.23
CA LYS A 184 -17.60 10.34 28.13
C LYS A 184 -16.63 10.75 29.26
N VAL A 185 -16.05 9.79 29.96
CA VAL A 185 -15.16 10.03 31.11
C VAL A 185 -13.71 9.89 30.64
N GLU A 186 -13.00 11.01 30.65
CA GLU A 186 -11.59 11.10 30.27
C GLU A 186 -10.71 10.17 31.12
N GLY A 187 -9.88 9.33 30.47
CA GLY A 187 -8.83 8.54 31.13
C GLY A 187 -9.19 7.12 31.58
N ALA A 188 -10.44 6.67 31.44
CA ALA A 188 -10.87 5.32 31.83
C ALA A 188 -11.36 4.44 30.65
N GLU A 189 -11.35 4.97 29.43
CA GLU A 189 -11.96 4.33 28.26
C GLU A 189 -10.92 3.75 27.31
N VAL A 190 -11.26 2.62 26.69
CA VAL A 190 -10.70 2.26 25.39
C VAL A 190 -11.64 2.86 24.36
N SER A 191 -11.30 4.02 23.84
CA SER A 191 -12.08 4.71 22.81
C SER A 191 -11.88 4.06 21.44
N PHE A 192 -12.86 4.25 20.54
CA PHE A 192 -12.70 3.81 19.15
C PHE A 192 -11.50 4.45 18.47
N SER A 193 -11.20 5.71 18.78
CA SER A 193 -10.06 6.46 18.25
C SER A 193 -8.71 5.91 18.72
N GLU A 194 -8.60 5.42 19.96
CA GLU A 194 -7.39 4.76 20.45
C GLU A 194 -7.15 3.40 19.77
N ILE A 195 -8.21 2.63 19.52
CA ILE A 195 -8.12 1.38 18.75
C ILE A 195 -7.67 1.67 17.31
N GLU A 196 -8.27 2.66 16.67
CA GLU A 196 -7.92 3.06 15.30
C GLU A 196 -6.48 3.54 15.22
N SER A 197 -6.05 4.36 16.17
CA SER A 197 -4.68 4.87 16.27
C SER A 197 -3.67 3.75 16.51
N ALA A 198 -3.99 2.78 17.37
CA ALA A 198 -3.14 1.61 17.62
C ALA A 198 -3.02 0.70 16.39
N PHE A 199 -4.09 0.55 15.60
CA PHE A 199 -4.06 -0.19 14.35
C PHE A 199 -3.18 0.53 13.30
N LYS A 200 -3.33 1.86 13.17
CA LYS A 200 -2.57 2.68 12.21
C LYS A 200 -1.09 2.84 12.57
N ARG A 201 -0.71 2.83 13.86
CA ARG A 201 0.70 2.92 14.30
C ARG A 201 1.53 1.65 14.03
N ASN A 202 0.87 0.52 13.82
CA ASN A 202 1.51 -0.79 13.63
C ASN A 202 1.47 -1.30 12.17
N VAL A 203 1.06 -0.44 11.23
CA VAL A 203 1.12 -0.64 9.77
C VAL A 203 2.17 0.30 9.19
#